data_AF-A0A846MGW7-F1
#
_entry.id   AF-A0A846MGW7-F1
#
_cell.length_a   1.000
_cell.length_b   1.000
_cell.length_c   1.000
_cell.angle_alpha   90.00
_cell.angle_beta   90.00
_cell.angle_gamma   90.00
#
_symmetry.space_group_name_H-M   'P 1'
#
loop_
_entity.id
_entity.type
_entity.pdbx_description
1 polymer ?
#
loop_
_entity_poly.entity_id
_entity_poly.type
_entity_poly.pdbx_seq_one_letter_code
_entity_poly.pdbx_strand_id
1 'polypeptide(L)'
;MEKRQQEKLDFRAFFRLIQTTQPSKVVMVTALSLSLMATLVNLAVPMFTKHLVDGFTLATLHKTTIALLIEAFVAQTFASGFSIYFINHTGRTIVSRLRERLWKKLLALPISYYDRYRTGETVSRVTNDTAIVKSLITEQVANFLNGVISMIGSDRFAFIFRLENDADDVHFASTAIISKTFFIHCLLNNLSDND
;
A
#
# COMPACT_ATOMS: atom_id res chain seq x y z
N MET A 1 -7.05 13.81 37.69
CA MET A 1 -7.31 13.77 36.24
C MET A 1 -6.16 14.48 35.56
N GLU A 2 -5.06 13.75 35.32
CA GLU A 2 -3.89 14.28 34.61
C GLU A 2 -4.25 14.46 33.13
N LYS A 3 -4.06 15.69 32.64
CA LYS A 3 -4.14 16.00 31.21
C LYS A 3 -3.04 15.19 30.50
N ARG A 4 -3.41 14.08 29.86
CA ARG A 4 -2.56 13.45 28.83
C ARG A 4 -2.33 14.54 27.78
N GLN A 5 -1.15 15.13 27.80
CA GLN A 5 -0.68 15.95 26.70
C GLN A 5 -0.78 15.08 25.45
N GLN A 6 -1.60 15.50 24.48
CA GLN A 6 -1.56 15.00 23.12
C GLN A 6 -0.11 15.20 22.63
N GLU A 7 0.70 14.15 22.72
CA GLU A 7 1.96 14.07 21.99
C GLU A 7 1.58 14.06 20.51
N LYS A 8 1.65 15.24 19.88
CA LYS A 8 1.51 15.36 18.43
C LYS A 8 2.38 14.30 17.79
N LEU A 9 1.77 13.37 17.06
CA LEU A 9 2.48 12.33 16.32
C LEU A 9 3.37 13.01 15.28
N ASP A 10 4.64 13.20 15.65
CA ASP A 10 5.61 13.86 14.79
C ASP A 10 5.98 12.87 13.67
N PHE A 11 5.21 12.90 12.58
CA PHE A 11 5.42 12.07 11.40
C PHE A 11 6.86 12.15 10.88
N ARG A 12 7.54 13.30 11.08
CA ARG A 12 8.97 13.44 10.77
C ARG A 12 9.86 12.62 11.70
N ALA A 13 9.53 12.52 12.99
CA ALA A 13 10.26 11.69 13.94
C ALA A 13 10.06 10.20 13.63
N PHE A 14 8.83 9.79 13.28
CA PHE A 14 8.53 8.43 12.82
C PHE A 14 9.29 8.08 11.53
N PHE A 15 9.24 8.96 10.53
CA PHE A 15 9.95 8.77 9.28
C PHE A 15 11.47 8.75 9.48
N ARG A 16 12.00 9.57 10.40
CA ARG A 16 13.42 9.56 10.79
C ARG A 16 13.81 8.26 11.48
N LEU A 17 12.92 7.65 12.28
CA LEU A 17 13.13 6.33 12.91
C LEU A 17 13.21 5.21 11.88
N ILE A 18 12.32 5.22 10.89
CA ILE A 18 12.34 4.27 9.77
C ILE A 18 13.59 4.48 8.91
N GLN A 19 13.91 5.73 8.58
CA GLN A 19 15.06 6.09 7.74
C GLN A 19 16.39 5.72 8.42
N THR A 20 16.50 5.86 9.75
CA THR A 20 17.68 5.40 10.50
C THR A 20 17.78 3.88 10.63
N THR A 21 16.74 3.13 10.23
CA THR A 21 16.74 1.66 10.24
C THR A 21 17.34 1.07 8.94
N GLN A 22 17.83 1.91 8.03
CA GLN A 22 18.47 1.55 6.75
C GLN A 22 17.73 0.43 5.97
N PRO A 23 16.43 0.56 5.70
CA PRO A 23 15.77 -0.39 4.83
C PRO A 23 16.50 -0.46 3.49
N SER A 24 16.62 -1.66 2.93
CA SER A 24 17.22 -1.84 1.61
C SER A 24 16.37 -1.06 0.60
N LYS A 25 16.90 0.09 0.16
CA LYS A 25 16.23 1.00 -0.78
C LYS A 25 15.93 0.30 -2.12
N VAL A 26 16.80 -0.63 -2.51
CA VAL A 26 16.67 -1.40 -3.76
C VAL A 26 15.42 -2.29 -3.72
N VAL A 27 15.25 -3.10 -2.67
CA VAL A 27 14.09 -4.00 -2.54
C VAL A 27 12.76 -3.24 -2.42
N MET A 28 12.78 -2.06 -1.78
CA MET A 28 11.57 -1.24 -1.64
C MET A 28 11.15 -0.65 -2.99
N VAL A 29 12.10 -0.12 -3.78
CA VAL A 29 11.82 0.44 -5.11
C VAL A 29 11.38 -0.65 -6.08
N THR A 30 12.04 -1.82 -6.09
CA THR A 30 11.67 -2.93 -6.99
C THR A 30 10.27 -3.47 -6.70
N ALA A 31 9.89 -3.58 -5.41
CA ALA A 31 8.55 -4.01 -5.06
C ALA A 31 7.49 -2.96 -5.44
N LEU A 32 7.77 -1.67 -5.23
CA LEU A 32 6.89 -0.59 -5.66
C LEU A 32 6.67 -0.62 -7.17
N SER A 33 7.74 -0.79 -7.95
CA SER A 33 7.65 -0.87 -9.41
C SER A 33 6.90 -2.11 -9.90
N LEU A 34 7.08 -3.27 -9.25
CA LEU A 34 6.31 -4.49 -9.58
C LEU A 34 4.83 -4.32 -9.22
N SER A 35 4.52 -3.68 -8.08
CA SER A 35 3.15 -3.38 -7.68
C SER A 35 2.48 -2.45 -8.71
N LEU A 36 3.19 -1.40 -9.14
CA LEU A 36 2.73 -0.49 -10.20
C LEU A 36 2.40 -1.22 -11.50
N MET A 37 3.31 -2.09 -11.97
CA MET A 37 3.06 -2.92 -13.15
C MET A 37 1.85 -3.83 -12.96
N ALA A 38 1.70 -4.48 -11.80
CA ALA A 38 0.59 -5.38 -11.52
C ALA A 38 -0.77 -4.65 -11.53
N THR A 39 -0.84 -3.43 -10.99
CA THR A 39 -2.06 -2.60 -11.01
C THR A 39 -2.43 -2.18 -12.44
N LEU A 40 -1.44 -1.83 -13.27
CA LEU A 40 -1.67 -1.50 -14.68
C LEU A 40 -2.25 -2.68 -15.47
N VAL A 41 -1.74 -3.89 -15.25
CA VAL A 41 -2.29 -5.10 -15.89
C VAL A 41 -3.71 -5.38 -15.39
N ASN A 42 -3.99 -5.14 -14.10
CA ASN A 42 -5.33 -5.34 -13.55
C ASN A 42 -6.37 -4.42 -14.20
N LEU A 43 -5.95 -3.22 -14.58
CA LEU A 43 -6.77 -2.28 -15.35
C LEU A 43 -6.93 -2.64 -16.84
N ALA A 44 -6.05 -3.46 -17.39
CA ALA A 44 -6.18 -3.95 -18.75
C ALA A 44 -7.31 -5.00 -18.87
N VAL A 45 -7.62 -5.73 -17.79
CA VAL A 45 -8.65 -6.80 -17.79
C VAL A 45 -10.03 -6.29 -18.25
N PRO A 46 -10.59 -5.18 -17.73
CA PRO A 46 -11.84 -4.61 -18.24
C PRO A 46 -11.79 -4.21 -19.72
N MET A 47 -10.66 -3.69 -20.20
CA MET A 47 -10.48 -3.31 -21.61
C MET A 47 -10.53 -4.55 -22.51
N PHE A 48 -9.85 -5.62 -22.11
CA PHE A 48 -9.92 -6.91 -22.82
C PHE A 48 -11.33 -7.49 -22.80
N THR A 49 -12.02 -7.46 -21.66
CA THR A 49 -13.41 -7.92 -21.56
C THR A 49 -14.33 -7.11 -22.49
N LYS A 50 -14.14 -5.78 -22.59
CA LYS A 50 -14.87 -4.94 -23.55
C LYS A 50 -14.64 -5.41 -24.99
N HIS A 51 -13.40 -5.58 -25.41
CA HIS A 51 -13.07 -6.07 -26.75
C HIS A 51 -13.63 -7.48 -27.03
N LEU A 52 -13.70 -8.34 -26.01
CA LEU A 52 -14.26 -9.69 -26.13
C LEU A 52 -15.79 -9.66 -26.31
N VAL A 53 -16.47 -8.73 -25.63
CA VAL A 53 -17.94 -8.55 -25.72
C VAL A 53 -18.32 -7.81 -27.01
N ASP A 54 -17.59 -6.78 -27.41
CA ASP A 54 -17.86 -6.06 -28.67
C ASP A 54 -17.53 -6.92 -29.91
N GLY A 55 -16.63 -7.91 -29.74
CA GLY A 55 -16.12 -8.80 -30.78
C GLY A 55 -16.88 -10.12 -30.96
N PHE A 56 -18.17 -10.22 -30.60
CA PHE A 56 -19.02 -11.42 -30.72
C PHE A 56 -19.24 -11.96 -32.17
N THR A 57 -18.31 -11.68 -33.10
CA THR A 57 -18.14 -12.47 -34.31
C THR A 57 -17.25 -13.66 -33.97
N LEU A 58 -17.86 -14.80 -33.62
CA LEU A 58 -17.23 -16.10 -33.28
C LEU A 58 -16.24 -16.66 -34.34
N ALA A 59 -16.02 -15.95 -35.45
CA ALA A 59 -15.25 -16.43 -36.60
C ALA A 59 -13.73 -16.17 -36.51
N THR A 60 -13.25 -15.31 -35.60
CA THR A 60 -11.82 -14.92 -35.56
C THR A 60 -11.23 -14.85 -34.15
N LEU A 61 -11.70 -15.67 -33.21
CA LEU A 61 -10.95 -15.89 -31.97
C LEU A 61 -9.71 -16.73 -32.28
N HIS A 62 -8.64 -16.06 -32.72
CA HIS A 62 -7.34 -16.69 -32.83
C HIS A 62 -6.95 -17.24 -31.46
N LYS A 63 -6.67 -18.56 -31.39
CA LYS A 63 -6.13 -19.24 -30.19
C LYS A 63 -4.95 -18.46 -29.58
N THR A 64 -4.22 -17.72 -30.40
CA THR A 64 -3.13 -16.82 -30.03
C THR A 64 -3.54 -15.74 -29.03
N THR A 65 -4.69 -15.07 -29.19
CA THR A 65 -5.13 -13.99 -28.29
C THR A 65 -5.47 -14.54 -26.91
N ILE A 66 -6.15 -15.69 -26.86
CA ILE A 66 -6.48 -16.38 -25.60
C ILE A 66 -5.21 -16.86 -24.91
N ALA A 67 -4.26 -17.43 -25.66
CA ALA A 67 -2.98 -17.88 -25.13
C ALA A 67 -2.17 -16.72 -24.53
N LEU A 68 -2.10 -15.57 -25.22
CA LEU A 68 -1.38 -14.39 -24.76
C LEU A 68 -2.01 -13.81 -23.49
N LEU A 69 -3.34 -13.84 -23.36
CA LEU A 69 -4.06 -13.36 -22.18
C LEU A 69 -3.80 -14.26 -20.96
N ILE A 70 -3.82 -15.58 -21.15
CA ILE A 70 -3.46 -16.54 -20.10
C ILE A 70 -2.00 -16.32 -19.66
N GLU A 71 -1.07 -16.15 -20.61
CA GLU A 71 0.33 -15.87 -20.31
C GLU A 71 0.51 -14.56 -19.54
N ALA A 72 -0.16 -13.49 -19.96
CA ALA A 72 -0.15 -12.20 -19.26
C ALA A 72 -0.69 -12.31 -17.83
N PHE A 73 -1.77 -13.07 -17.61
CA PHE A 73 -2.37 -13.25 -16.29
C PHE A 73 -1.47 -14.07 -15.36
N VAL A 74 -0.82 -15.10 -15.90
CA VAL A 74 0.18 -15.89 -15.17
C VAL A 74 1.36 -15.01 -14.81
N ALA A 75 1.93 -14.27 -15.76
CA ALA A 75 3.04 -13.34 -15.53
C ALA A 75 2.69 -12.27 -14.47
N GLN A 76 1.48 -11.70 -14.53
CA GLN A 76 0.98 -10.74 -13.55
C GLN A 76 0.92 -11.36 -12.15
N THR A 77 0.39 -12.57 -12.02
CA THR A 77 0.26 -13.26 -10.73
C THR A 77 1.64 -13.51 -10.11
N PHE A 78 2.61 -13.97 -10.91
CA PHE A 78 3.98 -14.12 -10.46
C PHE A 78 4.60 -12.78 -10.04
N ALA A 79 4.48 -11.73 -10.86
CA ALA A 79 5.00 -10.40 -10.53
C ALA A 79 4.39 -9.84 -9.23
N SER A 80 3.08 -9.99 -9.04
CA SER A 80 2.40 -9.58 -7.81
C SER A 80 2.90 -10.38 -6.60
N GLY A 81 3.04 -11.71 -6.73
CA GLY A 81 3.59 -12.56 -5.67
C GLY A 81 5.01 -12.16 -5.26
N PHE A 82 5.89 -11.88 -6.23
CA PHE A 82 7.24 -11.38 -5.96
C PHE A 82 7.21 -10.02 -5.25
N SER A 83 6.35 -9.09 -5.68
CA SER A 83 6.18 -7.79 -5.04
C SER A 83 5.83 -7.92 -3.55
N ILE A 84 4.81 -8.74 -3.25
CA ILE A 84 4.35 -8.99 -1.88
C ILE A 84 5.47 -9.62 -1.05
N TYR A 85 6.22 -10.57 -1.62
CA TYR A 85 7.37 -11.17 -0.96
C TYR A 85 8.44 -10.15 -0.58
N PHE A 86 8.82 -9.26 -1.51
CA PHE A 86 9.82 -8.23 -1.28
C PHE A 86 9.39 -7.18 -0.24
N ILE A 87 8.12 -6.76 -0.26
CA ILE A 87 7.53 -5.88 0.77
C ILE A 87 7.61 -6.54 2.15
N ASN A 88 7.19 -7.80 2.25
CA ASN A 88 7.22 -8.55 3.51
C ASN A 88 8.65 -8.80 4.00
N HIS A 89 9.59 -9.08 3.10
CA HIS A 89 11.00 -9.22 3.43
C HIS A 89 11.54 -7.93 4.05
N THR A 90 11.30 -6.79 3.41
CA THR A 90 11.73 -5.47 3.89
C THR A 90 11.14 -5.14 5.25
N GLY A 91 9.84 -5.38 5.45
CA GLY A 91 9.19 -5.17 6.74
C GLY A 91 9.80 -5.99 7.87
N ARG A 92 10.11 -7.27 7.62
CA ARG A 92 10.79 -8.12 8.61
C ARG A 92 12.17 -7.59 8.98
N THR A 93 12.96 -7.13 8.01
CA THR A 93 14.29 -6.55 8.27
C THR A 93 14.21 -5.28 9.13
N ILE A 94 13.25 -4.39 8.84
CA ILE A 94 13.05 -3.15 9.61
C ILE A 94 12.71 -3.50 11.08
N VAL A 95 11.76 -4.39 11.30
CA VAL A 95 11.33 -4.81 12.64
C VAL A 95 12.47 -5.47 13.42
N SER A 96 13.23 -6.36 12.78
CA SER A 96 14.35 -7.05 13.43
C SER A 96 15.37 -6.05 13.96
N ARG A 97 15.77 -5.07 13.14
CA ARG A 97 16.72 -4.03 13.54
C ARG A 97 16.17 -3.11 14.62
N LEU A 98 14.88 -2.80 14.58
CA LEU A 98 14.22 -2.02 15.62
C LEU A 98 14.23 -2.78 16.95
N ARG A 99 13.89 -4.08 16.94
CA ARG A 99 13.94 -4.96 18.12
C ARG A 99 15.35 -5.09 18.67
N GLU A 100 16.37 -5.28 17.84
CA GLU A 100 17.78 -5.32 18.27
C GLU A 100 18.20 -4.04 19.00
N ARG A 101 17.83 -2.86 18.47
CA ARG A 101 18.14 -1.57 19.11
C ARG A 101 17.42 -1.40 20.45
N LEU A 102 16.15 -1.78 20.51
CA LEU A 102 15.35 -1.72 21.74
C LEU A 102 15.91 -2.67 22.79
N TRP A 103 16.29 -3.90 22.40
CA TRP A 103 16.94 -4.86 23.30
C TRP A 103 18.26 -4.33 23.87
N LYS A 104 19.13 -3.76 23.02
CA LYS A 104 20.39 -3.14 23.48
C LYS A 104 20.15 -2.03 24.50
N LYS A 105 19.12 -1.20 24.29
CA LYS A 105 18.76 -0.16 25.25
C LYS A 105 18.22 -0.74 26.55
N LEU A 106 17.29 -1.71 26.47
CA LEU A 106 16.76 -2.37 27.67
C LEU A 106 17.89 -2.93 28.55
N LEU A 107 18.84 -3.64 27.95
CA LEU A 107 19.96 -4.23 28.68
C LEU A 107 20.89 -3.21 29.35
N ALA A 108 20.92 -1.96 28.85
CA ALA A 108 21.73 -0.88 29.41
C ALA A 108 20.97 -0.02 30.44
N LEU A 109 19.69 -0.27 30.71
CA LEU A 109 18.90 0.52 31.66
C LEU A 109 19.28 0.19 33.11
N PRO A 110 19.24 1.19 34.02
CA PRO A 110 19.51 0.97 35.43
C PRO A 110 18.41 0.13 36.10
N ILE A 111 18.79 -0.60 37.15
CA ILE A 111 17.88 -1.48 37.94
C ILE A 111 16.66 -0.71 38.46
N SER A 112 16.81 0.56 38.82
CA SER A 112 15.72 1.43 39.29
C SER A 112 14.60 1.66 38.26
N TYR A 113 14.80 1.31 36.99
CA TYR A 113 13.72 1.29 36.00
C TYR A 113 12.84 0.06 36.18
N TYR A 114 13.44 -1.11 36.41
CA TYR A 114 12.74 -2.38 36.55
C TYR A 114 11.96 -2.48 37.86
N ASP A 115 12.31 -1.69 38.87
CA ASP A 115 11.52 -1.56 40.10
C ASP A 115 10.23 -0.76 39.90
N ARG A 116 10.19 0.15 38.91
CA ARG A 116 9.04 1.03 38.63
C ARG A 116 8.11 0.50 37.55
N TYR A 117 8.62 -0.30 36.61
CA TYR A 117 7.87 -0.80 35.47
C TYR A 117 7.89 -2.32 35.40
N ARG A 118 6.72 -2.94 35.15
CA ARG A 118 6.63 -4.39 34.99
C ARG A 118 7.42 -4.83 33.75
N THR A 119 8.38 -5.74 33.94
CA THR A 119 9.20 -6.31 32.84
C THR A 119 8.32 -6.90 31.73
N GLY A 120 7.23 -7.59 32.08
CA GLY A 120 6.29 -8.16 31.12
C GLY A 120 5.57 -7.12 30.25
N GLU A 121 5.29 -5.93 30.80
CA GLU A 121 4.71 -4.82 30.05
C GLU A 121 5.72 -4.25 29.05
N THR A 122 6.97 -4.08 29.48
CA THR A 122 8.03 -3.55 28.60
C THR A 122 8.31 -4.49 27.44
N VAL A 123 8.41 -5.80 27.69
CA VAL A 123 8.59 -6.81 26.64
C VAL A 123 7.40 -6.82 25.68
N SER A 124 6.17 -6.77 26.20
CA SER A 124 4.95 -6.70 25.39
C SER A 124 4.91 -5.48 24.49
N ARG A 125 5.27 -4.30 25.01
CA ARG A 125 5.38 -3.07 24.20
C ARG A 125 6.42 -3.22 23.10
N VAL A 126 7.61 -3.75 23.40
CA VAL A 126 8.62 -3.93 22.34
C VAL A 126 8.17 -4.96 21.29
N THR A 127 7.49 -6.05 21.64
CA THR A 127 7.07 -7.04 20.65
C THR A 127 5.84 -6.58 19.85
N ASN A 128 4.81 -6.05 20.51
CA ASN A 128 3.55 -5.64 19.89
C ASN A 128 3.68 -4.31 19.15
N ASP A 129 4.28 -3.27 19.74
CA ASP A 129 4.38 -1.96 19.09
C ASP A 129 5.26 -2.06 17.84
N THR A 130 6.34 -2.86 17.89
CA THR A 130 7.16 -3.10 16.68
C THR A 130 6.44 -3.92 15.63
N ALA A 131 5.49 -4.79 16.01
CA ALA A 131 4.65 -5.51 15.06
C ALA A 131 3.60 -4.59 14.41
N ILE A 132 3.03 -3.64 15.16
CA ILE A 132 2.14 -2.62 14.61
C ILE A 132 2.91 -1.76 13.60
N VAL A 133 4.11 -1.30 13.95
CA VAL A 133 4.98 -0.54 13.02
C VAL A 133 5.28 -1.34 11.75
N LYS A 134 5.46 -2.67 11.86
CA LYS A 134 5.61 -3.55 10.68
C LYS A 134 4.41 -3.42 9.74
N SER A 135 3.21 -3.68 10.26
CA SER A 135 1.98 -3.71 9.47
C SER A 135 1.70 -2.33 8.86
N LEU A 136 1.94 -1.24 9.59
CA LEU A 136 1.84 0.11 9.05
C LEU A 136 2.73 0.30 7.80
N ILE A 137 3.98 -0.15 7.84
CA ILE A 137 4.92 0.02 6.73
C ILE A 137 4.64 -0.96 5.59
N THR A 138 4.29 -2.21 5.87
CA THR A 138 4.13 -3.24 4.82
C THR A 138 2.76 -3.27 4.20
N GLU A 139 1.71 -3.00 4.98
CA GLU A 139 0.33 -3.11 4.54
C GLU A 139 -0.23 -1.73 4.28
N GLN A 140 -0.21 -0.82 5.26
CA GLN A 140 -0.92 0.46 5.12
C GLN A 140 -0.28 1.37 4.07
N VAL A 141 1.06 1.48 4.04
CA VAL A 141 1.73 2.26 2.98
C VAL A 141 1.53 1.65 1.60
N ALA A 142 1.62 0.31 1.48
CA ALA A 142 1.42 -0.37 0.20
C ALA A 142 -0.02 -0.23 -0.30
N ASN A 143 -1.00 -0.39 0.58
CA ASN A 143 -2.42 -0.24 0.28
C ASN A 143 -2.75 1.21 -0.09
N PHE A 144 -2.18 2.19 0.62
CA PHE A 144 -2.35 3.60 0.30
C PHE A 144 -1.82 3.93 -1.09
N LEU A 145 -0.61 3.48 -1.43
CA LEU A 145 -0.02 3.68 -2.75
C LEU A 145 -0.83 3.00 -3.85
N ASN A 146 -1.20 1.72 -3.67
CA ASN A 146 -2.05 1.00 -4.60
C ASN A 146 -3.41 1.68 -4.77
N GLY A 147 -3.99 2.23 -3.70
CA GLY A 147 -5.21 3.01 -3.72
C GLY A 147 -5.10 4.26 -4.59
N VAL A 148 -4.04 5.06 -4.39
CA VAL A 148 -3.79 6.25 -5.23
C VAL A 148 -3.59 5.88 -6.69
N ILE A 149 -2.83 4.82 -6.98
CA ILE A 149 -2.59 4.35 -8.35
C ILE A 149 -3.88 3.86 -9.00
N SER A 150 -4.66 3.03 -8.30
CA SER A 150 -5.94 2.51 -8.77
C SER A 150 -6.94 3.64 -9.04
N MET A 151 -6.95 4.67 -8.17
CA MET A 151 -7.76 5.85 -8.34
C MET A 151 -7.39 6.62 -9.62
N ILE A 152 -6.10 6.95 -9.80
CA ILE A 152 -5.60 7.63 -11.00
C ILE A 152 -5.86 6.79 -12.25
N GLY A 153 -5.65 5.47 -12.14
CA GLY A 153 -5.88 4.51 -13.22
C GLY A 153 -7.34 4.48 -13.64
N SER A 154 -8.27 4.35 -12.69
CA SER A 154 -9.70 4.33 -12.94
C SER A 154 -10.17 5.62 -13.61
N ASP A 155 -9.73 6.78 -13.10
CA ASP A 155 -10.02 8.09 -13.69
C ASP A 155 -9.51 8.17 -15.15
N ARG A 156 -8.31 7.65 -15.42
CA ARG A 156 -7.72 7.66 -16.77
C ARG A 156 -8.41 6.68 -17.70
N PHE A 157 -8.76 5.49 -17.21
CA PHE A 157 -9.49 4.46 -17.95
C PHE A 157 -10.87 4.99 -18.36
N ALA A 158 -11.59 5.60 -17.42
CA ALA A 158 -12.84 6.27 -17.68
C ALA A 158 -12.70 7.36 -18.75
N PHE A 159 -11.66 8.18 -18.67
CA PHE A 159 -11.39 9.21 -19.68
C PHE A 159 -11.08 8.64 -21.07
N ILE A 160 -10.39 7.51 -21.17
CA ILE A 160 -10.14 6.84 -22.47
C ILE A 160 -11.44 6.25 -23.02
N PHE A 161 -12.22 5.56 -22.17
CA PHE A 161 -13.51 5.01 -22.57
C PHE A 161 -14.49 6.10 -23.05
N ARG A 162 -14.40 7.29 -22.45
CA ARG A 162 -15.12 8.51 -22.83
C ARG A 162 -14.79 9.00 -24.23
N LEU A 163 -13.53 8.90 -24.68
CA LEU A 163 -13.13 9.36 -26.02
C LEU A 163 -13.63 8.43 -27.13
N GLU A 164 -13.95 7.18 -26.80
CA GLU A 164 -14.47 6.18 -27.75
C GLU A 164 -16.01 6.21 -27.85
N ASN A 165 -16.70 6.48 -26.73
CA ASN A 165 -18.15 6.62 -26.68
C ASN A 165 -18.51 8.10 -26.51
N ASP A 166 -18.87 8.76 -27.63
CA ASP A 166 -19.34 10.15 -27.74
C ASP A 166 -20.70 10.40 -27.03
N ALA A 167 -20.91 9.80 -25.86
CA ALA A 167 -22.11 9.98 -25.06
C ALA A 167 -21.89 11.12 -24.07
N ASP A 168 -22.59 12.25 -24.18
CA ASP A 168 -22.62 13.31 -23.17
C ASP A 168 -23.05 12.77 -21.79
N ASP A 169 -22.17 12.74 -20.77
CA ASP A 169 -22.58 12.37 -19.40
C ASP A 169 -21.96 13.30 -18.36
N VAL A 170 -22.72 14.32 -18.02
CA VAL A 170 -22.57 15.16 -16.82
C VAL A 170 -22.50 14.30 -15.54
N HIS A 171 -23.05 13.08 -15.57
CA HIS A 171 -22.95 12.07 -14.51
C HIS A 171 -21.52 11.57 -14.26
N PHE A 172 -20.66 11.53 -15.28
CA PHE A 172 -19.29 11.03 -15.15
C PHE A 172 -18.33 12.07 -14.55
N ALA A 173 -18.55 13.35 -14.84
CA ALA A 173 -17.87 14.43 -14.12
C ALA A 173 -18.24 14.41 -12.63
N SER A 174 -19.49 14.09 -12.31
CA SER A 174 -19.95 13.93 -10.93
C SER A 174 -19.27 12.75 -10.23
N THR A 175 -19.12 11.57 -10.86
CA THR A 175 -18.43 10.42 -10.23
C THR A 175 -16.94 10.69 -9.96
N ALA A 176 -16.25 11.38 -10.88
CA ALA A 176 -14.85 11.80 -10.67
C ALA A 176 -14.72 12.83 -9.54
N ILE A 177 -15.64 13.80 -9.44
CA ILE A 177 -15.68 14.79 -8.35
C ILE A 177 -16.02 14.13 -7.01
N ILE A 178 -16.99 13.21 -6.97
CA ILE A 178 -17.38 12.46 -5.76
C ILE A 178 -16.21 11.60 -5.28
N SER A 179 -15.52 10.89 -6.18
CA SER A 179 -14.35 10.08 -5.85
C SER A 179 -13.21 10.93 -5.28
N LYS A 180 -12.88 12.06 -5.92
CA LYS A 180 -11.87 13.01 -5.42
C LYS A 180 -12.26 13.64 -4.09
N THR A 181 -13.52 14.00 -3.92
CA THR A 181 -14.03 14.58 -2.67
C THR A 181 -14.04 13.56 -1.55
N PHE A 182 -14.40 12.30 -1.81
CA PHE A 182 -14.32 11.21 -0.83
C PHE A 182 -12.87 10.89 -0.47
N PHE A 183 -11.95 10.87 -1.44
CA PHE A 183 -10.54 10.67 -1.15
C PHE A 183 -9.95 11.83 -0.34
N ILE A 184 -10.25 13.08 -0.69
CA ILE A 184 -9.84 14.26 0.10
C ILE A 184 -10.49 14.20 1.48
N HIS A 185 -11.76 13.84 1.60
CA HIS A 185 -12.44 13.69 2.88
C HIS A 185 -11.84 12.57 3.72
N CYS A 186 -11.53 11.42 3.13
CA CYS A 186 -10.88 10.30 3.81
C CYS A 186 -9.44 10.63 4.20
N LEU A 187 -8.71 11.36 3.34
CA LEU A 187 -7.36 11.83 3.60
C LEU A 187 -7.36 12.90 4.70
N LEU A 188 -8.32 13.82 4.69
CA LEU A 188 -8.52 14.82 5.75
C LEU A 188 -9.02 14.18 7.04
N ASN A 189 -9.89 13.17 7.00
CA ASN A 189 -10.41 12.49 8.18
C ASN A 189 -9.33 11.60 8.81
N ASN A 190 -8.49 10.95 8.01
CA ASN A 190 -7.33 10.18 8.48
C ASN A 190 -6.18 11.10 8.97
N LEU A 191 -6.14 12.35 8.51
CA LEU A 191 -5.28 13.40 9.08
C LEU A 191 -5.90 14.05 10.34
N SER A 192 -7.23 14.09 10.43
CA SER A 192 -7.99 14.69 11.54
C SER A 192 -8.18 13.75 12.73
N ASP A 193 -8.20 12.42 12.51
CA ASP A 193 -8.14 11.40 13.57
C ASP A 193 -6.71 11.24 14.15
N ASN A 194 -5.76 12.04 13.66
CA ASN A 194 -4.37 12.09 14.13
C ASN A 194 -4.07 13.31 15.03
N ASP A 195 -5.10 14.08 15.40
CA ASP A 195 -5.10 15.05 16.52
C ASP A 195 -5.91 14.48 17.70
#